data_AF-A0A2E9NSM5-F1
#
_entry.id   AF-A0A2E9NSM5-F1
#
_cell.length_a   1.000
_cell.length_b   1.000
_cell.length_c   1.000
_cell.angle_alpha   90.00
_cell.angle_beta   90.00
_cell.angle_gamma   90.00
#
_symmetry.space_group_name_H-M   'P 1'
#
loop_
_entity.id
_entity.type
_entity.pdbx_description
1 polymer ?
#
loop_
_entity_poly.entity_id
_entity_poly.type
_entity_poly.pdbx_seq_one_letter_code
_entity_poly.pdbx_strand_id
1 'polypeptide(L)' 'MKEERLKRDPAVRTIAMPADTNPDGDIFGGWLMAQMDLAAGNVAARTARG' A
#
# COMPACT_ATOMS: atom_id res chain seq x y z
N MET A 1 -20.03 17.97 -11.49
CA MET A 1 -19.43 16.69 -11.93
C MET A 1 -18.95 15.97 -10.69
N LYS A 2 -19.60 14.85 -10.30
CA LYS A 2 -19.09 14.00 -9.22
C LYS A 2 -18.14 13.01 -9.88
N GLU A 3 -16.87 13.07 -9.51
CA GLU A 3 -15.89 12.07 -9.92
C GLU A 3 -16.40 10.69 -9.47
N GLU A 4 -16.78 9.88 -10.44
CA GLU A 4 -17.04 8.46 -10.26
C GLU A 4 -15.69 7.79 -10.02
N ARG A 5 -15.16 7.97 -8.81
CA ARG A 5 -13.92 7.37 -8.36
C ARG A 5 -14.19 5.86 -8.32
N LEU A 6 -13.58 5.13 -9.25
CA LEU A 6 -13.64 3.67 -9.32
C LEU A 6 -13.45 3.12 -7.89
N LYS A 7 -14.53 2.66 -7.25
CA LYS A 7 -14.47 2.10 -5.88
C LYS A 7 -13.78 0.75 -5.96
N ARG A 8 -12.44 0.77 -5.95
CA ARG A 8 -11.62 -0.40 -5.65
C ARG A 8 -11.18 -0.25 -4.20
N ASP A 9 -11.61 -1.17 -3.36
CA ASP A 9 -11.12 -1.23 -1.99
C ASP A 9 -9.60 -1.45 -2.01
N PRO A 10 -8.84 -0.72 -1.17
CA PRO A 10 -7.40 -0.90 -1.12
C PRO A 10 -7.08 -2.33 -0.68
N ALA A 11 -6.12 -2.96 -1.35
CA ALA A 11 -5.70 -4.33 -1.03
C ALA A 11 -5.09 -4.44 0.38
N VAL A 12 -4.45 -3.37 0.85
CA VAL A 12 -3.89 -3.22 2.20
C VAL A 12 -4.19 -1.82 2.72
N ARG A 13 -4.53 -1.70 4.01
CA ARG A 13 -4.60 -0.45 4.75
C ARG A 13 -3.78 -0.60 6.02
N THR A 14 -2.80 0.28 6.22
CA THR A 14 -1.95 0.33 7.40
C THR A 14 -1.77 1.76 7.88
N ILE A 15 -1.23 1.93 9.09
CA ILE A 15 -0.90 3.22 9.68
C ILE A 15 0.62 3.34 9.67
N ALA A 16 1.13 4.43 9.13
CA ALA A 16 2.55 4.77 9.26
C ALA A 16 2.83 5.27 10.68
N MET A 17 3.94 4.81 11.25
CA MET A 17 4.39 5.12 12.60
C MET A 17 5.69 5.93 12.55
N PRO A 18 6.08 6.61 13.64
CA PRO A 18 7.33 7.37 13.67
C PRO A 18 8.59 6.55 13.33
N ALA A 19 8.58 5.23 13.53
CA ALA A 19 9.69 4.35 13.16
C ALA A 19 9.81 4.12 11.63
N ASP A 20 8.77 4.46 10.86
CA ASP A 20 8.74 4.26 9.40
C ASP A 20 9.29 5.48 8.65
N THR A 21 9.74 6.52 9.35
CA THR A 21 10.30 7.73 8.72
C THR A 21 11.77 7.55 8.35
N ASN A 22 12.21 8.26 7.31
CA ASN A 22 13.62 8.48 7.02
C ASN A 22 14.23 9.53 7.98
N PRO A 23 15.54 9.81 7.93
CA PRO A 23 16.18 10.83 8.78
C PRO A 23 15.63 12.25 8.60
N ASP A 24 15.00 12.56 7.46
CA ASP A 24 14.38 13.85 7.17
C ASP A 24 12.97 13.98 7.78
N GLY A 25 12.42 12.89 8.35
CA GLY A 25 11.09 12.84 8.95
C GLY A 25 9.96 12.53 7.97
N ASP A 26 10.26 12.33 6.68
CA ASP A 26 9.31 11.83 5.69
C ASP A 26 9.17 10.32 5.80
N ILE A 27 8.09 9.75 5.26
CA ILE A 27 7.96 8.29 5.17
C ILE A 27 9.09 7.71 4.32
N PHE A 28 9.78 6.70 4.85
CA PHE A 28 10.86 6.05 4.14
C PHE A 28 10.34 5.32 2.90
N GLY A 29 10.94 5.60 1.74
CA GLY A 29 10.51 5.03 0.46
C GLY A 29 10.57 3.49 0.43
N GLY A 30 11.57 2.88 1.10
CA GLY A 30 11.66 1.42 1.19
C GLY A 30 10.52 0.79 1.98
N TRP A 31 10.03 1.45 3.03
CA TRP A 31 8.85 0.99 3.77
C TRP A 31 7.59 1.04 2.87
N LEU A 32 7.40 2.14 2.13
CA LEU A 32 6.29 2.25 1.20
C LEU A 32 6.31 1.16 0.12
N MET A 33 7.48 0.89 -0.46
CA MET A 33 7.64 -0.17 -1.45
C MET A 33 7.36 -1.56 -0.87
N ALA A 34 7.76 -1.84 0.36
CA ALA A 34 7.43 -3.10 1.03
C ALA A 34 5.90 -3.27 1.21
N GLN A 35 5.18 -2.21 1.58
CA GLN A 35 3.72 -2.25 1.66
C GLN A 35 3.06 -2.47 0.29
N MET A 36 3.62 -1.89 -0.78
CA MET A 36 3.15 -2.12 -2.15
C MET A 36 3.40 -3.56 -2.61
N ASP A 37 4.56 -4.13 -2.28
CA ASP A 37 4.90 -5.52 -2.61
C ASP A 37 3.94 -6.51 -1.90
N LEU A 38 3.70 -6.32 -0.61
CA LEU A 38 2.72 -7.11 0.14
C LEU A 38 1.30 -7.02 -0.46
N ALA A 39 0.88 -5.81 -0.84
CA ALA A 39 -0.43 -5.60 -1.47
C ALA A 39 -0.52 -6.27 -2.84
N ALA A 40 0.50 -6.12 -3.67
CA ALA A 40 0.57 -6.71 -5.01
C ALA A 40 0.63 -8.23 -4.94
N GLY A 41 1.46 -8.80 -4.07
CA GLY A 41 1.56 -10.24 -3.84
C GLY A 41 0.22 -10.84 -3.41
N ASN A 42 -0.50 -10.19 -2.49
CA ASN A 42 -1.83 -10.63 -2.08
C ASN A 42 -2.84 -10.62 -3.25
N VAL A 43 -2.86 -9.54 -4.04
CA VAL A 43 -3.73 -9.43 -5.22
C VAL A 43 -3.37 -10.48 -6.28
N ALA A 44 -2.09 -10.72 -6.52
CA ALA A 44 -1.60 -11.71 -7.46
C ALA A 44 -2.01 -13.12 -7.05
N ALA A 45 -1.80 -13.51 -5.78
CA ALA A 45 -2.20 -14.81 -5.25
C ALA A 45 -3.72 -15.04 -5.36
N ARG A 46 -4.53 -14.03 -5.01
CA ARG A 46 -6.00 -14.09 -5.20
C ARG A 46 -6.39 -14.28 -6.67
N THR A 47 -5.70 -13.60 -7.58
CA THR A 47 -5.98 -13.67 -9.02
C THR A 47 -5.59 -15.04 -9.58
N ALA A 48 -4.47 -15.60 -9.13
CA ALA A 48 -3.96 -16.90 -9.54
C ALA A 48 -4.71 -18.09 -8.89
N ARG A 49 -5.49 -17.85 -7.82
CA ARG A 49 -6.14 -18.87 -6.99
C ARG A 49 -5.13 -19.79 -6.29
N GLY A 50 -3.97 -19.24 -5.93
CA GLY A 50 -2.86 -19.89 -5.24
C GLY A 50 -1.85 -18.84 -4.82
#